data_AF-Q5U7H4-F1
#
_entry.id   AF-Q5U7H4-F1
#
_cell.length_a   1.000
_cell.length_b   1.000
_cell.length_c   1.000
_cell.angle_alpha   90.00
_cell.angle_beta   90.00
_cell.angle_gamma   90.00
#
_symmetry.space_group_name_H-M   'P 1'
#
loop_
_entity.id
_entity.type
_entity.pdbx_description
1 polymer ?
#
loop_
_entity_poly.entity_id
_entity_poly.type
_entity_poly.pdbx_seq_one_letter_code
_entity_poly.pdbx_strand_id
1 'polypeptide(L)' 'SHTLQEMYGCDVGPDGRLLRGYNQYGYDGRDYIALNEDLRSWTAADTAAQIT' A
#
# COMPACT_ATOMS: atom_id res chain seq x y z
N SER A 1 -8.10 -6.45 21.33
CA SER A 1 -8.19 -5.20 20.56
C SER A 1 -7.18 -5.32 19.45
N HIS A 2 -7.53 -4.94 18.23
CA HIS A 2 -6.66 -4.99 17.07
C HIS A 2 -6.70 -3.65 16.35
N THR A 3 -5.65 -3.35 15.59
CA THR A 3 -5.49 -2.09 14.87
C THR A 3 -5.29 -2.35 13.39
N LEU A 4 -6.10 -1.70 12.56
CA LEU A 4 -5.87 -1.61 11.12
C LEU A 4 -5.36 -0.20 10.82
N GLN A 5 -4.30 -0.11 10.02
CA GLN A 5 -3.68 1.13 9.58
C GLN A 5 -3.72 1.19 8.06
N GLU A 6 -3.97 2.37 7.51
CA GLU A 6 -3.99 2.61 6.07
C GLU A 6 -3.15 3.84 5.77
N MET A 7 -2.33 3.75 4.72
CA MET A 7 -1.62 4.87 4.14
C MET A 7 -1.81 4.85 2.63
N TYR A 8 -2.32 5.95 2.09
CA TYR A 8 -2.45 6.16 0.65
C TYR A 8 -2.03 7.59 0.28
N GLY A 9 -1.56 7.77 -0.95
CA GLY A 9 -1.11 9.07 -1.42
C GLY A 9 -0.40 9.00 -2.77
N CYS A 10 0.10 10.15 -3.20
CA CYS A 10 0.94 10.22 -4.40
C CYS A 10 1.95 11.35 -4.33
N ASP A 11 3.09 11.13 -4.99
CA ASP A 11 4.05 12.18 -5.29
C ASP A 11 3.81 12.69 -6.70
N VAL A 12 3.85 14.01 -6.86
CA VAL A 12 3.64 14.69 -8.14
C VAL A 12 4.90 15.47 -8.50
N GLY A 13 5.36 15.30 -9.74
CA GLY A 13 6.52 15.99 -10.27
C GLY A 13 6.27 17.49 -10.52
N PRO A 14 7.33 18.28 -10.79
CA PRO A 14 7.21 19.70 -11.10
C PRO A 14 6.34 20.01 -12.33
N ASP A 15 6.18 19.04 -13.25
CA ASP A 15 5.31 19.14 -14.43
C ASP A 15 3.85 18.76 -14.13
N GLY A 16 3.51 18.50 -12.87
CA GLY A 16 2.17 18.11 -12.44
C GLY A 16 1.82 16.66 -12.73
N ARG A 17 2.76 15.83 -13.19
CA ARG A 17 2.51 14.41 -13.49
C ARG A 17 2.76 13.53 -12.27
N LEU A 18 2.00 12.45 -12.20
CA LEU A 18 2.18 11.41 -11.19
C LEU A 18 3.58 10.81 -11.29
N LEU A 19 4.33 10.88 -10.21
CA LEU A 19 5.65 10.27 -10.07
C LEU A 19 5.56 8.91 -9.38
N ARG A 20 4.78 8.82 -8.30
CA ARG A 20 4.63 7.62 -7.49
C ARG A 20 3.29 7.59 -6.79
N GLY A 21 2.66 6.42 -6.74
CA GLY A 21 1.45 6.17 -5.95
C GLY A 21 1.74 5.25 -4.79
N TYR A 22 0.96 5.40 -3.72
CA TYR A 22 1.04 4.59 -2.52
C TYR A 22 -0.37 4.13 -2.13
N ASN A 23 -0.48 2.86 -1.77
CA ASN A 23 -1.62 2.32 -1.05
C ASN A 23 -1.12 1.11 -0.25
N GLN A 24 -1.12 1.23 1.08
CA GLN A 24 -0.54 0.24 1.98
C GLN A 24 -1.40 0.09 3.22
N TYR A 25 -1.55 -1.15 3.67
CA TYR A 25 -2.26 -1.52 4.88
C TYR A 25 -1.33 -2.21 5.86
N GLY A 26 -1.51 -1.91 7.14
CA GLY A 26 -0.85 -2.60 8.25
C GLY A 26 -1.85 -3.12 9.28
N TYR A 27 -1.54 -4.25 9.89
CA TYR A 27 -2.35 -4.88 10.93
C TYR A 27 -1.51 -5.10 12.19
N ASP A 28 -1.97 -4.57 13.32
CA ASP A 28 -1.28 -4.60 14.61
C ASP A 28 0.19 -4.12 14.55
N GLY A 29 0.43 -3.06 13.77
CA GLY A 29 1.76 -2.45 13.62
C GLY A 29 2.71 -3.19 12.68
N ARG A 30 2.23 -4.19 11.93
CA ARG A 30 3.00 -4.92 10.92
C ARG A 30 2.44 -4.67 9.53
N ASP A 31 3.30 -4.72 8.51
CA ASP A 31 2.87 -4.68 7.12
C ASP A 31 1.90 -5.84 6.86
N TYR A 32 0.82 -5.54 6.14
CA TYR A 32 -0.20 -6.51 5.78
C TYR A 32 -0.27 -6.69 4.25
N ILE A 33 -0.53 -5.61 3.51
CA ILE A 33 -0.51 -5.64 2.04
C ILE A 33 -0.16 -4.26 1.48
N ALA A 34 0.61 -4.22 0.40
CA ALA A 34 1.04 -2.98 -0.25
C ALA A 34 0.87 -3.05 -1.77
N LEU A 35 0.39 -1.97 -2.37
CA LEU A 35 0.35 -1.78 -3.81
C LEU A 35 1.78 -1.57 -4.32
N ASN A 36 2.15 -2.33 -5.34
CA ASN A 36 3.46 -2.22 -5.97
C ASN A 36 3.58 -0.92 -6.78
N GLU A 37 4.81 -0.52 -7.09
CA GLU A 37 5.10 0.72 -7.84
C GLU A 37 4.48 0.73 -9.25
N ASP A 38 4.13 -0.44 -9.80
CA ASP A 38 3.40 -0.58 -11.06
C ASP A 38 1.92 -0.17 -10.98
N LEU A 39 1.41 0.08 -9.76
CA LEU A 39 0.03 0.43 -9.43
C LEU A 39 -1.01 -0.59 -9.90
N ARG A 40 -0.60 -1.84 -10.12
CA ARG A 40 -1.43 -2.91 -10.71
C ARG A 40 -1.30 -4.25 -10.02
N SER A 41 -0.23 -4.46 -9.26
CA SER A 41 -0.01 -5.67 -8.50
C SER A 41 0.18 -5.35 -7.01
N TRP A 42 -0.05 -6.36 -6.18
CA TRP A 42 0.04 -6.23 -4.73
C TRP A 42 1.11 -7.17 -4.18
N THR A 43 1.80 -6.73 -3.13
CA THR A 43 2.67 -7.55 -2.30
C THR A 43 1.97 -7.81 -0.97
N ALA A 44 1.60 -9.07 -0.73
CA ALA A 44 1.04 -9.53 0.54
C ALA A 44 2.16 -9.93 1.50
N ALA A 45 2.05 -9.54 2.77
CA ALA A 45 3.05 -9.84 3.80
C ALA A 45 2.90 -11.25 4.38
N ASP A 46 1.68 -11.81 4.37
CA ASP A 46 1.38 -13.16 4.85
C ASP A 46 0.29 -13.85 4.02
N THR A 47 -0.03 -15.10 4.37
CA THR A 47 -1.03 -15.90 3.64
C THR A 47 -2.46 -15.42 3.85
N ALA A 48 -2.75 -14.71 4.95
CA ALA A 48 -4.08 -14.14 5.17
C ALA A 48 -4.28 -12.94 4.22
N ALA A 49 -3.24 -12.13 4.03
CA ALA A 49 -3.22 -11.01 3.10
C ALA A 49 -3.25 -11.43 1.61
N GLN A 50 -3.03 -12.71 1.26
CA GLN A 50 -3.21 -13.21 -0.11
C GLN A 50 -4.68 -13.38 -0.50
N ILE A 51 -5.59 -13.39 0.48
CA ILE A 51 -7.03 -13.48 0.25
C ILE A 51 -7.55 -12.05 0.05
N THR A 52 -7.38 -11.53 -1.16
CA THR A 52 -7.80 -10.18 -1.60
C THR A 52 -9.02 -10.22 -2.50
#